data_AF-A0A2P2DVU9-F1
#
_entry.id   AF-A0A2P2DVU9-F1
#
_cell.length_a   1.000
_cell.length_b   1.000
_cell.length_c   1.000
_cell.angle_alpha   90.00
_cell.angle_beta   90.00
_cell.angle_gamma   90.00
#
_symmetry.space_group_name_H-M   'P 1'
#
loop_
_entity.id
_entity.type
_entity.pdbx_description
1 polymer ?
#
loop_
_entity_poly.entity_id
_entity_poly.type
_entity_poly.pdbx_seq_one_letter_code
_entity_poly.pdbx_strand_id
1 'polypeptide(L)'
;MFHQIKRVSFVGSLVLILSLLFVSCKEEGRKADIPPKLDTLPDFSGQWNLHGYQDQLDKPNLILFDPVEKKAQFGNRIYLLEMDSIGIGLKAEDEESVFAYFLYSEMKGKTWMGVIDNKVVRLHR
;
A
#
# COMPACT_ATOMS: atom_id res chain seq x y z
N MET A 1 -24.51 41.41 -49.44
CA MET A 1 -23.55 40.28 -49.33
C MET A 1 -22.59 40.46 -48.15
N PHE A 2 -23.08 40.80 -46.94
CA PHE A 2 -22.23 41.08 -45.76
C PHE A 2 -22.68 40.37 -44.47
N HIS A 3 -23.76 39.60 -44.51
CA HIS A 3 -24.28 38.88 -43.33
C HIS A 3 -23.78 37.43 -43.18
N GLN A 4 -23.18 36.85 -44.23
CA GLN A 4 -22.69 35.48 -44.18
C GLN A 4 -21.30 35.36 -43.52
N ILE A 5 -20.47 36.41 -43.59
CA ILE A 5 -19.07 36.37 -43.10
C ILE A 5 -19.00 36.42 -41.56
N LYS A 6 -19.94 37.10 -40.88
CA LYS A 6 -19.97 37.19 -39.40
C LYS A 6 -20.39 35.89 -38.71
N ARG A 7 -21.21 35.06 -39.36
CA ARG A 7 -21.71 33.80 -38.78
C ARG A 7 -20.65 32.70 -38.75
N VAL A 8 -19.80 32.64 -39.79
CA VAL A 8 -18.70 31.66 -39.87
C VAL A 8 -17.63 31.93 -38.82
N SER A 9 -17.35 33.20 -38.52
CA SER A 9 -16.38 33.59 -37.49
C SER A 9 -16.86 33.27 -36.06
N PHE A 10 -18.17 33.39 -35.78
CA PHE A 10 -18.74 33.07 -34.47
C PHE A 10 -18.75 31.56 -34.19
N VAL A 11 -19.12 30.74 -35.17
CA VAL A 11 -19.14 29.27 -35.03
C VAL A 11 -17.73 28.70 -34.88
N GLY A 12 -16.76 29.21 -35.65
CA GLY A 12 -15.36 28.79 -35.53
C GLY A 12 -14.74 29.15 -34.17
N SER A 13 -15.09 30.29 -33.60
CA SER A 13 -14.62 30.71 -32.27
C SER A 13 -15.22 29.87 -31.14
N LEU A 14 -16.50 29.48 -31.27
CA LEU A 14 -17.18 28.60 -30.31
C LEU A 14 -16.56 27.20 -30.26
N VAL A 15 -16.20 26.63 -31.41
CA VAL A 15 -15.54 25.31 -31.50
C VAL A 15 -14.14 25.33 -30.88
N LEU A 16 -13.41 26.44 -31.03
CA LEU A 16 -12.07 26.61 -30.44
C LEU A 16 -12.12 26.74 -28.91
N ILE A 17 -13.15 27.39 -28.37
CA ILE A 17 -13.36 27.49 -26.91
C ILE A 17 -13.78 26.14 -26.34
N LEU A 18 -14.62 25.39 -27.07
CA LEU A 18 -15.06 24.07 -26.62
C LEU A 18 -13.91 23.06 -26.56
N SER A 19 -12.97 23.07 -27.51
CA SER A 19 -11.83 22.14 -27.54
C SER A 19 -10.81 22.40 -26.43
N LEU A 20 -10.70 23.63 -25.93
CA LEU A 20 -9.82 23.99 -24.81
C LEU A 20 -10.32 23.47 -23.45
N LEU A 21 -11.61 23.12 -23.32
CA LEU A 21 -12.18 22.59 -22.07
C LEU A 21 -11.93 21.09 -21.86
N PHE A 22 -11.54 20.33 -22.89
CA PHE A 22 -11.34 18.88 -22.80
C PHE A 22 -9.94 18.45 -22.35
N VAL A 23 -8.99 19.37 -22.17
CA VAL A 23 -7.56 19.04 -21.91
C VAL A 23 -7.19 19.07 -20.41
N SER A 24 -8.15 19.24 -19.49
CA SER A 24 -7.84 19.32 -18.05
C SER A 24 -8.62 18.37 -17.14
N CYS A 25 -9.10 17.25 -17.67
CA CYS A 25 -9.45 16.12 -16.81
C CYS A 25 -8.19 15.30 -16.54
N LYS A 26 -7.35 15.76 -15.61
CA LYS A 26 -6.35 14.89 -14.98
C LYS A 26 -7.11 14.12 -13.90
N GLU A 27 -7.29 12.82 -14.09
CA GLU A 27 -7.64 11.93 -12.99
C GLU A 27 -6.48 11.99 -11.99
N GLU A 28 -6.61 12.88 -11.01
CA GLU A 28 -5.70 12.93 -9.87
C GLU A 28 -6.01 11.69 -9.03
N GLY A 29 -5.29 10.61 -9.30
CA GLY A 29 -5.37 9.38 -8.51
C GLY A 29 -5.27 9.73 -7.03
N ARG A 30 -6.16 9.17 -6.21
CA ARG A 30 -6.21 9.57 -4.80
C ARG A 30 -4.86 9.25 -4.19
N LYS A 31 -4.28 10.21 -3.46
CA LYS A 31 -3.01 9.99 -2.73
C LYS A 31 -3.07 8.78 -1.80
N ALA A 32 -4.26 8.37 -1.38
CA ALA A 32 -4.51 7.17 -0.58
C ALA A 32 -4.31 5.86 -1.34
N ASP A 33 -4.29 5.86 -2.68
CA ASP A 33 -4.11 4.65 -3.50
C ASP A 33 -2.63 4.35 -3.79
N ILE A 34 -1.73 5.26 -3.41
CA ILE A 34 -0.28 5.09 -3.58
C ILE A 34 0.28 4.53 -2.27
N PRO A 35 0.86 3.31 -2.27
CA PRO A 35 1.49 2.77 -1.07
C PRO A 35 2.62 3.69 -0.61
N PRO A 36 2.78 3.92 0.71
CA PRO A 36 3.94 4.63 1.22
C PRO A 36 5.24 3.88 0.87
N LYS A 37 6.40 4.47 1.11
CA LYS A 37 7.65 3.71 1.00
C LYS A 37 7.93 2.99 2.32
N LEU A 38 8.42 1.75 2.26
CA LEU A 38 8.68 0.91 3.44
C LEU A 38 9.64 1.57 4.46
N ASP A 39 10.61 2.33 3.96
CA ASP A 39 11.58 3.10 4.75
C ASP A 39 10.97 4.31 5.48
N THR A 40 9.79 4.76 5.08
CA THR A 40 9.08 5.89 5.72
C THR A 40 8.15 5.46 6.84
N LEU A 41 7.94 4.16 7.03
CA LEU A 41 7.07 3.66 8.10
C LEU A 41 7.70 3.89 9.47
N PRO A 42 6.96 4.48 10.42
CA PRO A 42 7.48 4.71 11.75
C PRO A 42 7.74 3.37 12.44
N ASP A 43 9.01 3.15 12.80
CA ASP A 43 9.40 2.16 13.80
C ASP A 43 9.03 0.70 13.44
N PHE A 44 8.98 0.35 12.14
CA PHE A 44 8.61 -1.00 11.67
C PHE A 44 9.79 -1.99 11.59
N SER A 45 11.03 -1.50 11.45
CA SER A 45 12.22 -2.35 11.31
C SER A 45 12.58 -3.10 12.58
N GLY A 46 13.33 -4.19 12.47
CA GLY A 46 13.87 -4.93 13.61
C GLY A 46 12.94 -6.04 14.10
N GLN A 47 13.13 -6.42 15.35
CA GLN A 47 12.53 -7.62 15.92
C GLN A 47 11.16 -7.34 16.54
N TRP A 48 10.21 -8.24 16.32
CA TRP A 48 8.84 -8.17 16.81
C TRP A 48 8.35 -9.52 17.32
N ASN A 49 7.70 -9.50 18.48
CA ASN A 49 7.02 -10.65 19.06
C ASN A 49 5.57 -10.72 18.59
N LEU A 50 5.14 -11.90 18.15
CA LEU A 50 3.74 -12.21 17.83
C LEU A 50 3.00 -12.62 19.11
N HIS A 51 2.04 -11.80 19.52
CA HIS A 51 1.01 -12.17 20.48
C HIS A 51 -0.19 -12.78 19.77
N GLY A 52 -0.76 -13.84 20.35
CA GLY A 52 -1.93 -14.55 19.81
C GLY A 52 -1.61 -15.59 18.74
N TYR A 53 -0.35 -15.66 18.29
CA TYR A 53 0.16 -16.79 17.53
C TYR A 53 0.81 -17.78 18.49
N GLN A 54 0.44 -19.05 18.42
CA GLN A 54 1.17 -20.14 19.07
C GLN A 54 1.38 -21.20 18.00
N ASP A 55 2.63 -21.35 17.56
CA ASP A 55 3.02 -22.49 16.74
C ASP A 55 3.02 -23.76 17.61
N GLN A 56 2.77 -24.92 17.02
CA GLN A 56 2.71 -26.21 17.74
C GLN A 56 4.10 -26.72 18.19
N LEU A 57 5.18 -25.99 17.85
CA LEU A 57 6.56 -26.46 17.88
C LEU A 57 7.49 -25.69 18.84
N ASP A 58 6.96 -24.93 19.81
CA ASP A 58 7.75 -24.15 20.79
C ASP A 58 8.82 -23.24 20.16
N LYS A 59 8.59 -22.77 18.94
CA LYS A 59 9.49 -21.82 18.28
C LYS A 59 9.26 -20.42 18.83
N PRO A 60 10.32 -19.59 18.88
CA PRO A 60 10.16 -18.19 19.19
C PRO A 60 9.18 -17.55 18.20
N ASN A 61 8.12 -16.94 18.73
CA ASN A 61 7.10 -16.18 18.03
C ASN A 61 7.68 -14.82 17.55
N LEU A 62 8.79 -14.86 16.84
CA LEU A 62 9.59 -13.69 16.50
C LEU A 62 9.66 -13.49 15.00
N ILE A 63 9.29 -12.29 14.55
CA ILE A 63 9.51 -11.82 13.18
C ILE A 63 10.58 -10.73 13.20
N LEU A 64 11.56 -10.85 12.30
CA LEU A 64 12.55 -9.81 12.05
C LEU A 64 12.21 -9.12 10.73
N PHE A 65 11.94 -7.82 10.74
CA PHE A 65 11.70 -7.03 9.54
C PHE A 65 12.95 -6.24 9.13
N ASP A 66 13.30 -6.37 7.85
CA ASP A 66 14.31 -5.55 7.17
C ASP A 66 13.64 -4.78 6.00
N PRO A 67 13.16 -3.56 6.25
CA PRO A 67 12.54 -2.73 5.23
C PRO A 67 13.50 -2.30 4.11
N VAL A 68 14.82 -2.29 4.37
CA VAL A 68 15.84 -1.87 3.39
C VAL A 68 16.00 -2.96 2.34
N GLU A 69 16.16 -4.20 2.79
CA GLU A 69 16.25 -5.38 1.92
C GLU A 69 14.88 -5.88 1.43
N LYS A 70 13.79 -5.27 1.93
CA LYS A 70 12.39 -5.69 1.70
C LYS A 70 12.18 -7.16 2.04
N LYS A 71 12.75 -7.59 3.16
CA LYS A 71 12.67 -8.97 3.63
C LYS A 71 12.17 -9.04 5.07
N ALA A 72 11.56 -10.15 5.41
CA ALA A 72 11.31 -10.52 6.79
C ALA A 72 11.74 -11.95 7.04
N GLN A 73 12.18 -12.23 8.25
CA GLN A 73 12.50 -13.57 8.69
C GLN A 73 11.52 -14.01 9.77
N PHE A 74 10.90 -15.18 9.57
CA PHE A 74 10.05 -15.83 10.57
C PHE A 74 10.50 -17.30 10.71
N GLY A 75 10.99 -17.65 11.89
CA GLY A 75 11.70 -18.91 12.10
C GLY A 75 12.92 -19.04 11.17
N ASN A 76 12.93 -20.10 10.35
CA ASN A 76 14.00 -20.38 9.39
C ASN A 76 13.65 -19.97 7.96
N ARG A 77 12.50 -19.32 7.74
CA ARG A 77 12.03 -18.90 6.42
C ARG A 77 12.22 -17.40 6.24
N ILE A 78 12.58 -17.03 5.02
CA ILE A 78 12.66 -15.64 4.57
C ILE A 78 11.43 -15.37 3.71
N TYR A 79 10.83 -14.22 3.93
CA TYR A 79 9.65 -13.72 3.23
C TYR A 79 10.00 -12.38 2.59
N LEU A 80 9.42 -12.11 1.44
CA LEU A 80 9.40 -10.81 0.81
C LEU A 80 8.40 -9.91 1.53
N LEU A 81 8.79 -8.65 1.74
CA LEU A 81 7.92 -7.59 2.21
C LEU A 81 7.23 -6.93 1.02
N GLU A 82 5.91 -7.13 0.93
CA GLU A 82 5.05 -6.44 -0.01
C GLU A 82 4.26 -5.37 0.74
N MET A 83 4.17 -4.16 0.20
CA MET A 83 3.40 -3.09 0.80
C MET A 83 2.33 -2.61 -0.16
N ASP A 84 1.11 -2.49 0.34
CA ASP A 84 0.00 -1.87 -0.37
C ASP A 84 -0.40 -0.56 0.32
N SER A 85 -1.52 0.03 -0.10
CA SER A 85 -2.00 1.30 0.43
C SER A 85 -2.45 1.24 1.90
N ILE A 86 -2.59 0.05 2.49
CA ILE A 86 -3.27 -0.17 3.78
C ILE A 86 -2.38 -0.93 4.78
N GLY A 87 -1.46 -1.77 4.31
CA GLY A 87 -0.67 -2.66 5.15
C GLY A 87 0.50 -3.33 4.45
N ILE A 88 1.04 -4.32 5.15
CA ILE A 88 2.27 -5.04 4.80
C ILE A 88 1.99 -6.52 4.73
N GLY A 89 2.22 -7.11 3.56
CA GLY A 89 2.21 -8.54 3.32
C GLY A 89 3.58 -9.17 3.48
N LEU A 90 3.61 -10.38 4.00
CA LEU A 90 4.73 -11.32 3.94
C LEU A 90 4.40 -12.40 2.92
N LYS A 91 5.25 -12.56 1.91
CA LYS A 91 5.08 -13.56 0.86
C LYS A 91 6.34 -14.39 0.73
N ALA A 92 6.23 -15.72 0.69
CA ALA A 92 7.39 -16.56 0.42
C ALA A 92 7.77 -16.45 -1.07
N GLU A 93 9.05 -16.52 -1.42
CA GLU A 93 9.49 -16.36 -2.81
C GLU A 93 8.93 -17.44 -3.74
N ASP A 94 8.65 -18.63 -3.20
CA ASP A 94 8.16 -19.82 -3.90
C ASP A 94 6.63 -19.97 -3.86
N GLU A 95 5.91 -19.12 -3.12
CA GLU A 95 4.46 -19.19 -2.95
C GLU A 95 3.76 -17.97 -3.56
N GLU A 96 2.62 -18.19 -4.22
CA GLU A 96 1.83 -17.08 -4.78
C GLU A 96 0.99 -16.37 -3.69
N SER A 97 0.67 -17.08 -2.61
CA SER A 97 -0.13 -16.59 -1.49
C SER A 97 0.68 -15.78 -0.47
N VAL A 98 0.01 -14.78 0.10
CA VAL A 98 0.50 -14.02 1.25
C VAL A 98 0.41 -14.91 2.50
N PHE A 99 1.54 -15.12 3.17
CA PHE A 99 1.64 -15.87 4.42
C PHE A 99 1.06 -15.09 5.61
N ALA A 100 1.39 -13.80 5.69
CA ALA A 100 0.93 -12.94 6.77
C ALA A 100 0.62 -11.54 6.25
N TYR A 101 -0.35 -10.86 6.85
CA TYR A 101 -0.68 -9.49 6.47
C TYR A 101 -0.89 -8.62 7.71
N PHE A 102 -0.26 -7.45 7.77
CA PHE A 102 -0.24 -6.56 8.93
C PHE A 102 -0.72 -5.16 8.57
N LEU A 103 -1.62 -4.65 9.39
CA LEU A 103 -2.14 -3.29 9.35
C LEU A 103 -1.54 -2.47 10.49
N TYR A 104 -1.14 -1.24 10.18
CA TYR A 104 -0.71 -0.30 11.20
C TYR A 104 -1.91 0.17 12.02
N SER A 105 -1.79 0.11 13.35
CA SER A 105 -2.81 0.63 14.26
C SER A 105 -2.24 1.76 15.11
N GLU A 106 -2.85 2.93 14.98
CA GLU A 106 -2.58 4.09 15.85
C GLU A 106 -3.22 3.98 17.23
N MET A 107 -3.96 2.89 17.50
CA MET A 107 -4.52 2.63 18.82
C MET A 107 -3.39 2.45 19.85
N LYS A 108 -3.68 2.84 21.10
CA LYS A 108 -2.76 2.88 22.27
C LYS A 108 -1.51 1.99 22.10
N GLY A 109 -0.39 2.61 21.72
CA GLY A 109 0.92 1.95 21.69
C GLY A 109 1.54 1.69 20.31
N LYS A 110 0.99 2.23 19.20
CA LYS A 110 1.54 2.08 17.84
C LYS A 110 1.86 0.61 17.52
N THR A 111 0.83 -0.23 17.55
CA THR A 111 0.99 -1.67 17.36
C THR A 111 0.61 -2.05 15.94
N TRP A 112 1.21 -3.10 15.41
CA TRP A 112 0.75 -3.70 14.16
C TRP A 112 -0.15 -4.88 14.47
N MET A 113 -1.30 -4.95 13.81
CA MET A 113 -2.23 -6.08 13.93
C MET A 113 -2.26 -6.81 12.61
N GLY A 114 -2.24 -8.13 12.63
CA GLY A 114 -2.22 -8.90 11.41
C GLY A 114 -2.94 -10.21 11.51
N VAL A 115 -2.86 -10.95 10.41
CA VAL A 115 -3.38 -12.30 10.30
C VAL A 115 -2.25 -13.21 9.82
N ILE A 116 -2.10 -14.36 10.49
CA ILE A 116 -1.21 -15.47 10.08
C ILE A 116 -2.02 -16.75 10.20
N ASP A 117 -2.06 -17.57 9.16
CA ASP A 117 -2.80 -18.85 9.15
C ASP A 117 -4.25 -18.74 9.68
N ASN A 118 -4.97 -17.70 9.26
CA ASN A 118 -6.32 -17.37 9.73
C ASN A 118 -6.46 -17.03 11.23
N LYS A 119 -5.36 -16.79 11.93
CA LYS A 119 -5.34 -16.31 13.33
C LYS A 119 -5.00 -14.84 13.39
N VAL A 120 -5.73 -14.09 14.20
CA VAL A 120 -5.41 -12.69 14.48
C VAL A 120 -4.21 -12.63 15.40
N VAL A 121 -3.20 -11.87 14.99
CA VAL A 121 -1.94 -11.69 15.73
C VAL A 121 -1.70 -10.21 15.97
N ARG A 122 -0.94 -9.90 17.01
CA ARG A 122 -0.45 -8.54 17.26
C ARG A 122 1.06 -8.56 17.38
N LEU A 123 1.72 -7.65 16.67
CA LEU A 123 3.13 -7.41 16.81
C LEU A 123 3.39 -6.46 17.98
N HIS A 124 4.25 -6.89 18.89
CA HIS A 124 4.81 -6.10 19.98
C HIS A 124 6.33 -6.04 19.84
N ARG A 125 6.92 -4.88 20.16
CA ARG A 125 8.36 -4.76 20.32
C ARG A 125 8.84 -5.73 21.41
#